data_AF-Q9GUX4-F1
#
_entry.id   AF-Q9GUX4-F1
#
_cell.length_a   1.000
_cell.length_b   1.000
_cell.length_c   1.000
_cell.angle_alpha   90.00
_cell.angle_beta   90.00
_cell.angle_gamma   90.00
#
_symmetry.space_group_name_H-M   'P 1'
#
loop_
_entity.id
_entity.type
_entity.pdbx_description
1 polymer ?
#
loop_
_entity_poly.entity_id
_entity_poly.type
_entity_poly.pdbx_seq_one_letter_code
_entity_poly.pdbx_strand_id
1 'polypeptide(L)'
;QEIMVEFTDEEGFGKYLDLHEAYTQFINLKNIEHIDYLTYLMTFDRLFEISKDKKNHDFENYLNTLIDYLYHFLQRAKPLLNLEKELKEALDDFNSKFDAGSFIGWPKEAGSALTHAGALLDLSL
;
A
#
# COMPACT_ATOMS: atom_id res chain seq x y z
N GLN A 1 24.48 -26.19 7.72
CA GLN A 1 23.10 -25.94 8.20
C GLN A 1 22.26 -25.65 6.98
N GLU A 2 21.23 -26.45 6.72
CA GLU A 2 20.21 -26.09 5.72
C GLU A 2 19.43 -24.90 6.29
N ILE A 3 19.42 -23.79 5.57
CA ILE A 3 18.60 -22.63 5.92
C ILE A 3 17.19 -22.98 5.44
N MET A 4 16.38 -23.57 6.33
CA MET A 4 14.97 -23.76 6.04
C MET A 4 14.32 -22.38 5.96
N VAL A 5 13.82 -22.02 4.79
CA VAL A 5 13.04 -20.79 4.61
C VAL A 5 11.70 -21.00 5.33
N GLU A 6 11.48 -20.26 6.41
CA GLU A 6 10.25 -20.38 7.20
C GLU A 6 9.10 -19.62 6.51
N PHE A 7 8.10 -20.38 6.07
CA PHE A 7 6.78 -19.87 5.69
C PHE A 7 5.78 -20.34 6.72
N THR A 8 4.73 -19.54 6.97
CA THR A 8 3.57 -20.04 7.71
C THR A 8 2.78 -21.04 6.86
N ASP A 9 1.90 -21.82 7.49
CA ASP A 9 1.00 -22.73 6.78
C ASP A 9 0.07 -21.95 5.84
N GLU A 10 -0.35 -20.75 6.25
CA GLU A 10 -1.19 -19.82 5.49
C GLU A 10 -0.48 -19.29 4.23
N GLU A 11 0.84 -19.07 4.30
CA GLU A 11 1.65 -18.59 3.16
C GLU A 11 1.87 -19.69 2.10
N GLY A 12 1.69 -20.96 2.46
CA GLY A 12 1.72 -22.08 1.53
C GLY A 12 3.02 -22.17 0.73
N PHE A 13 4.18 -22.06 1.40
CA PHE A 13 5.52 -22.04 0.80
C PHE A 13 5.72 -20.93 -0.25
N GLY A 14 5.23 -19.72 0.06
CA GLY A 14 5.37 -18.55 -0.79
C GLY A 14 4.33 -18.45 -1.90
N LYS A 15 3.26 -19.26 -1.83
CA LYS A 15 2.16 -19.24 -2.79
C LYS A 15 1.12 -18.15 -2.47
N TYR A 16 0.92 -17.86 -1.20
CA TYR A 16 -0.09 -16.91 -0.73
C TYR A 16 0.54 -15.88 0.22
N LEU A 17 -0.07 -14.70 0.28
CA LEU A 17 0.25 -13.67 1.26
C LEU A 17 -0.74 -13.78 2.42
N ASP A 18 -0.23 -13.78 3.65
CA ASP A 18 -1.05 -13.61 4.83
C ASP A 18 -1.04 -12.13 5.26
N LEU A 19 -2.11 -11.41 4.94
CA LEU A 19 -2.27 -10.00 5.27
C LEU A 19 -3.20 -9.80 6.48
N HIS A 20 -3.47 -10.84 7.27
CA HIS A 20 -4.41 -10.75 8.39
C HIS A 20 -3.92 -9.82 9.50
N GLU A 21 -2.61 -9.82 9.80
CA GLU A 21 -2.00 -8.90 10.75
C GLU A 21 -2.14 -7.45 10.29
N ALA A 22 -1.78 -7.16 9.04
CA ALA A 22 -1.91 -5.83 8.45
C ALA A 22 -3.37 -5.36 8.43
N TYR A 23 -4.31 -6.23 8.09
CA TYR A 23 -5.75 -5.94 8.17
C TYR A 23 -6.19 -5.58 9.58
N THR A 24 -5.74 -6.35 10.59
CA THR A 24 -6.08 -6.08 12.00
C THR A 24 -5.56 -4.71 12.44
N GLN A 25 -4.36 -4.33 12.02
CA GLN A 25 -3.87 -2.97 12.27
C GLN A 25 -4.70 -1.92 11.53
N PHE A 26 -5.05 -2.15 10.26
CA PHE A 26 -5.82 -1.23 9.43
C PHE A 26 -7.19 -0.89 10.01
N ILE A 27 -7.98 -1.90 10.42
CA ILE A 27 -9.32 -1.67 10.98
C ILE A 27 -9.31 -0.96 12.34
N ASN A 28 -8.18 -0.99 13.05
CA ASN A 28 -7.99 -0.31 14.33
C ASN A 28 -7.54 1.15 14.18
N LEU A 29 -7.26 1.60 12.95
CA LEU A 29 -6.92 3.00 12.68
C LEU A 29 -8.09 3.92 12.97
N LYS A 30 -7.80 5.06 13.61
CA LYS A 30 -8.82 6.05 13.93
C LYS A 30 -9.39 6.68 12.65
N ASN A 31 -10.71 6.84 12.61
CA ASN A 31 -11.46 7.48 11.52
C ASN A 31 -11.36 6.76 10.16
N ILE A 32 -10.89 5.51 10.13
CA ILE A 32 -10.99 4.64 8.95
C ILE A 32 -12.37 3.97 8.93
N GLU A 33 -12.90 3.77 7.73
CA GLU A 33 -14.17 3.05 7.56
C GLU A 33 -13.95 1.56 7.84
N HIS A 34 -14.89 0.97 8.58
CA HIS A 34 -14.82 -0.45 8.88
C HIS A 34 -15.20 -1.25 7.63
N ILE A 35 -14.19 -1.85 7.00
CA ILE A 35 -14.34 -2.71 5.82
C ILE A 35 -14.08 -4.17 6.21
N ASP A 36 -14.64 -5.11 5.46
CA ASP A 36 -14.31 -6.52 5.64
C ASP A 36 -12.95 -6.88 5.03
N TYR A 37 -12.45 -8.08 5.36
CA TYR A 37 -11.14 -8.55 4.91
C TYR A 37 -11.03 -8.62 3.39
N LEU A 38 -12.09 -9.05 2.69
CA LEU A 38 -12.08 -9.17 1.24
C LEU A 38 -11.95 -7.80 0.57
N THR A 39 -12.71 -6.82 1.07
CA THR A 39 -12.66 -5.43 0.61
C THR A 39 -11.28 -4.83 0.85
N TYR A 40 -10.67 -5.10 2.02
CA TYR A 40 -9.29 -4.71 2.30
C TYR A 40 -8.32 -5.30 1.27
N LEU A 41 -8.37 -6.61 0.99
CA LEU A 41 -7.50 -7.25 -0.01
C LEU A 41 -7.65 -6.66 -1.43
N MET A 42 -8.82 -6.12 -1.77
CA MET A 42 -9.06 -5.47 -3.06
C MET A 42 -8.55 -4.02 -3.13
N THR A 43 -8.22 -3.41 -1.99
CA THR A 43 -7.97 -1.96 -1.86
C THR A 43 -6.71 -1.60 -1.07
N PHE A 44 -5.98 -2.56 -0.49
CA PHE A 44 -4.84 -2.29 0.40
C PHE A 44 -3.68 -1.51 -0.27
N ASP A 45 -3.60 -1.56 -1.60
CA ASP A 45 -2.62 -0.83 -2.42
C ASP A 45 -3.10 0.56 -2.86
N ARG A 46 -4.38 0.89 -2.67
CA ARG A 46 -5.00 2.18 -3.05
C ARG A 46 -4.81 3.26 -1.99
N LEU A 47 -3.58 3.39 -1.50
CA LEU A 47 -3.21 4.32 -0.43
C LEU A 47 -3.46 5.81 -0.77
N PHE A 48 -3.63 6.12 -2.05
CA PHE A 48 -3.96 7.46 -2.53
C PHE A 48 -5.41 7.87 -2.28
N GLU A 49 -6.34 6.91 -2.17
CA GLU A 49 -7.76 7.17 -1.86
C GLU A 49 -7.94 7.55 -0.38
N ILE A 50 -6.97 7.22 0.47
CA ILE A 50 -6.99 7.53 1.90
C ILE A 50 -6.65 9.01 2.11
N SER A 51 -7.62 9.74 2.65
CA SER A 51 -7.51 11.17 2.95
C SER A 51 -6.35 11.48 3.91
N LYS A 52 -5.73 12.65 3.74
CA LYS A 52 -4.53 13.08 4.48
C LYS A 52 -4.73 13.15 5.99
N ASP A 53 -5.93 13.48 6.47
CA ASP A 53 -6.26 13.54 7.90
C ASP A 53 -6.21 12.16 8.60
N LYS A 54 -6.30 11.07 7.83
CA LYS A 54 -6.19 9.69 8.33
C LYS A 54 -4.75 9.17 8.33
N LYS A 55 -3.82 9.85 7.64
CA LYS A 55 -2.40 9.48 7.53
C LYS A 55 -1.60 9.99 8.74
N ASN A 56 -1.94 9.49 9.91
CA ASN A 56 -1.28 9.79 11.19
C ASN A 56 -0.18 8.76 11.52
N HIS A 57 0.41 8.86 12.71
CA HIS A 57 1.46 7.93 13.17
C HIS A 57 1.01 6.46 13.23
N ASP A 58 -0.26 6.20 13.59
CA ASP A 58 -0.79 4.82 13.61
C ASP A 58 -0.87 4.27 12.17
N PHE A 59 -1.24 5.11 11.21
CA PHE A 59 -1.24 4.76 9.79
C PHE A 59 0.19 4.49 9.26
N GLU A 60 1.16 5.27 9.69
CA GLU A 60 2.58 5.04 9.37
C GLU A 60 3.07 3.69 9.92
N ASN A 61 2.72 3.33 11.16
CA ASN A 61 3.06 2.03 11.75
C ASN A 61 2.41 0.85 10.99
N TYR A 62 1.15 1.01 10.59
CA TYR A 62 0.48 0.05 9.72
C TYR A 62 1.24 -0.15 8.40
N LEU A 63 1.63 0.95 7.75
CA LEU A 63 2.38 0.88 6.49
C LEU A 63 3.75 0.23 6.67
N ASN A 64 4.48 0.56 7.73
CA ASN A 64 5.77 -0.08 8.01
C ASN A 64 5.62 -1.58 8.22
N THR A 65 4.60 -2.01 8.99
CA THR A 65 4.30 -3.44 9.16
C THR A 65 4.03 -4.12 7.82
N LEU A 66 3.19 -3.51 6.98
CA LEU A 66 2.84 -4.07 5.67
C LEU A 66 4.06 -4.17 4.75
N ILE A 67 4.89 -3.12 4.69
CA ILE A 67 6.08 -3.08 3.83
C ILE A 67 7.12 -4.10 4.31
N ASP A 68 7.38 -4.16 5.61
CA ASP A 68 8.33 -5.11 6.19
C ASP A 68 7.90 -6.56 5.93
N TYR A 69 6.61 -6.85 6.09
CA TYR A 69 6.05 -8.16 5.76
C TYR A 69 6.27 -8.52 4.28
N LEU A 70 5.86 -7.63 3.36
CA LEU A 70 5.99 -7.86 1.92
C LEU A 70 7.45 -8.01 1.48
N TYR A 71 8.35 -7.21 2.05
CA TYR A 71 9.78 -7.28 1.79
C TYR A 71 10.35 -8.64 2.19
N HIS A 72 10.13 -9.06 3.44
CA HIS A 72 10.62 -10.34 3.93
C HIS A 72 9.97 -11.52 3.21
N PHE A 73 8.68 -11.45 2.91
CA PHE A 73 8.01 -12.46 2.11
C PHE A 73 8.67 -12.62 0.74
N LEU A 74 8.97 -11.52 0.04
CA LEU A 74 9.63 -11.58 -1.27
C LEU A 74 11.05 -12.15 -1.19
N GLN A 75 11.82 -11.81 -0.15
CA GLN A 75 13.15 -12.40 0.06
C GLN A 75 13.08 -13.92 0.22
N ARG A 76 12.08 -14.41 0.97
CA ARG A 76 11.84 -15.85 1.19
C ARG A 76 11.30 -16.55 -0.06
N ALA A 77 10.31 -15.95 -0.74
CA ALA A 77 9.62 -16.53 -1.88
C ALA A 77 10.45 -16.49 -3.17
N LYS A 78 11.36 -15.52 -3.31
CA LYS A 78 12.21 -15.33 -4.48
C LYS A 78 13.66 -15.06 -4.07
N PRO A 79 14.37 -16.02 -3.47
CA PRO A 79 15.72 -15.80 -2.93
C PRO A 79 16.78 -15.51 -4.01
N LEU A 80 16.51 -15.85 -5.27
CA LEU A 80 17.40 -15.54 -6.40
C LEU A 80 17.14 -14.16 -7.02
N LEU A 81 16.08 -13.48 -6.59
CA LEU A 81 15.77 -12.12 -7.03
C LEU A 81 16.73 -11.15 -6.33
N ASN A 82 17.38 -10.28 -7.11
CA ASN A 82 18.11 -9.15 -6.54
C ASN A 82 17.09 -8.08 -6.10
N LEU A 83 16.47 -8.29 -4.94
CA LEU A 83 15.39 -7.45 -4.45
C LEU A 83 15.84 -5.99 -4.23
N GLU A 84 17.09 -5.77 -3.81
CA GLU A 84 17.64 -4.42 -3.66
C GLU A 84 17.68 -3.67 -5.00
N LYS A 85 18.08 -4.35 -6.08
CA LYS A 85 18.07 -3.78 -7.43
C LYS A 85 16.65 -3.44 -7.87
N GLU A 86 15.70 -4.37 -7.70
CA GLU A 86 14.29 -4.14 -8.08
C GLU A 86 13.68 -2.95 -7.33
N LEU A 87 13.91 -2.86 -6.01
CA LEU A 87 13.43 -1.74 -5.20
C LEU A 87 14.08 -0.42 -5.62
N LYS A 88 15.38 -0.44 -5.94
CA LYS A 88 16.08 0.75 -6.44
C LYS A 88 15.48 1.22 -7.77
N GLU A 89 15.27 0.31 -8.72
CA GLU A 89 14.68 0.65 -10.02
C GLU A 89 13.25 1.17 -9.88
N ALA A 90 12.44 0.56 -9.00
CA ALA A 90 11.10 1.04 -8.68
C ALA A 90 11.12 2.44 -8.03
N LEU A 91 12.07 2.71 -7.14
CA LEU A 91 12.23 4.01 -6.49
C LEU A 91 12.70 5.09 -7.47
N ASP A 92 13.61 4.76 -8.38
CA ASP A 92 14.08 5.68 -9.43
C ASP A 92 12.93 6.04 -10.39
N ASP A 93 12.11 5.07 -10.81
CA ASP A 93 10.91 5.28 -11.62
C ASP A 93 9.86 6.12 -10.87
N PHE A 94 9.62 5.82 -9.60
CA PHE A 94 8.75 6.61 -8.73
C PHE A 94 9.21 8.07 -8.68
N ASN A 95 10.47 8.33 -8.33
CA ASN A 95 11.01 9.69 -8.19
C ASN A 95 10.89 10.47 -9.51
N SER A 96 11.23 9.84 -10.63
CA SER A 96 11.08 10.45 -11.97
C SER A 96 9.63 10.89 -12.25
N LYS A 97 8.66 10.00 -12.03
CA LYS A 97 7.22 10.30 -12.24
C LYS A 97 6.67 11.28 -11.21
N PHE A 98 7.10 11.16 -9.97
CA PHE A 98 6.66 12.03 -8.88
C PHE A 98 7.18 13.45 -9.09
N ASP A 99 8.43 13.63 -9.47
CA ASP A 99 9.02 14.94 -9.78
C ASP A 99 8.39 15.60 -11.01
N ALA A 100 8.06 14.80 -12.03
CA ALA A 100 7.31 15.27 -13.20
C ALA A 100 5.83 15.58 -12.90
N GLY A 101 5.31 15.22 -11.72
CA GLY A 101 3.90 15.38 -11.37
C GLY A 101 2.96 14.44 -12.16
N SER A 102 3.51 13.39 -12.77
CA SER A 102 2.77 12.38 -13.55
C SER A 102 2.47 11.10 -12.77
N PHE A 103 2.78 11.06 -11.47
CA PHE A 103 2.50 9.91 -10.64
C PHE A 103 1.00 9.82 -10.31
N ILE A 104 0.36 8.76 -10.77
CA ILE A 104 -1.10 8.57 -10.66
C ILE A 104 -1.49 8.48 -9.18
N GLY A 105 -2.60 9.13 -8.82
CA GLY A 105 -3.14 9.12 -7.45
C GLY A 105 -2.48 10.12 -6.49
N TRP A 106 -1.32 10.69 -6.82
CA TRP A 106 -0.61 11.63 -5.94
C TRP A 106 -0.34 12.96 -6.67
N PRO A 107 -1.38 13.79 -6.89
CA PRO A 107 -1.18 15.07 -7.53
C PRO A 107 -0.30 15.97 -6.65
N LYS A 108 0.69 16.64 -7.26
CA LYS A 108 1.36 17.78 -6.59
C LYS A 108 0.28 18.80 -6.28
N GLU A 109 0.20 19.23 -5.03
CA GLU A 109 -0.76 20.24 -4.61
C GLU A 109 -0.64 21.46 -5.54
N ALA A 110 -1.58 21.61 -6.47
CA ALA A 110 -1.87 22.91 -7.05
C ALA A 110 -2.36 23.74 -5.86
N GLY A 111 -1.58 24.74 -5.46
CA GLY A 111 -1.85 25.52 -4.27
C GLY A 111 -3.31 25.93 -4.17
N SER A 112 -3.87 25.77 -2.97
CA SER A 112 -5.10 26.38 -2.46
C SER A 112 -5.72 27.45 -3.38
N ALA A 113 -6.50 27.05 -4.38
CA ALA A 113 -7.34 27.94 -5.19
C ALA A 113 -8.33 27.13 -6.04
N LEU A 114 -9.38 26.62 -5.40
CA LEU A 114 -10.73 26.31 -5.93
C LEU A 114 -11.43 25.42 -4.88
N THR A 115 -11.80 25.96 -3.71
CA THR A 115 -13.16 26.43 -3.44
C THR A 115 -14.23 25.78 -4.32
N HIS A 116 -15.12 25.00 -3.69
CA HIS A 116 -16.57 25.12 -3.89
C HIS A 116 -17.02 25.39 -5.34
N ALA A 117 -16.93 24.39 -6.19
CA ALA A 117 -17.82 24.22 -7.33
C ALA A 117 -18.16 22.74 -7.32
N GLY A 118 -19.16 22.34 -6.56
CA GLY A 118 -20.53 22.55 -6.99
C GLY A 118 -20.91 21.27 -7.74
N ALA A 119 -21.64 20.40 -7.04
CA ALA A 119 -22.29 19.26 -7.65
C ALA A 119 -23.04 19.68 -8.91
N LEU A 120 -22.64 19.15 -10.07
CA LEU A 120 -23.33 19.12 -11.36
C LEU A 120 -22.33 18.44 -12.33
N LEU A 121 -22.56 17.39 -13.11
CA LEU A 121 -23.68 16.69 -13.75
C LEU A 121 -23.07 15.34 -14.19
N ASP A 122 -23.71 14.19 -14.42
CA ASP A 122 -25.06 13.63 -14.32
C ASP A 122 -24.82 12.12 -14.57
N LEU A 123 -25.38 11.25 -13.73
CA LEU A 123 -25.45 9.81 -14.00
C LEU A 123 -26.80 9.56 -14.68
N SER A 124 -26.85 9.62 -16.01
CA SER A 124 -27.90 8.96 -16.78
C SER A 124 -27.52 8.72 -18.26
N LEU A 125 -27.50 7.42 -18.59
CA LEU A 125 -27.56 6.73 -19.90
C LEU A 125 -26.41 6.94 -20.92
#